data_AF-F4PQZ8-F1
#
_entry.id   AF-F4PQZ8-F1
#
_cell.length_a   1.000
_cell.length_b   1.000
_cell.length_c   1.000
_cell.angle_alpha   90.00
_cell.angle_beta   90.00
_cell.angle_gamma   90.00
#
_symmetry.space_group_name_H-M   'P 1'
#
loop_
_entity.id
_entity.type
_entity.pdbx_description
1 polymer ?
#
loop_
_entity_poly.entity_id
_entity_poly.type
_entity_poly.pdbx_seq_one_letter_code
_entity_poly.pdbx_strand_id
1 'polypeptide(L)'
;MQSLSDKEIIKKFKTYCSKEHINTSNILAITIQLNRSTKCTSFIIDFDNEKLLKAYTLENDGKTVDKYAGSFSISYHANLPRLDESAPAQVDAPGSAPFCCHNLVPFKPTRTARDSVFADLLSGQGNHPDIVYEVKAQVDNGPMISTRYFKVLSSKIKEIDRDNNTNKIHSFKNYKCPTHNRFYGIDLYSTREGSNYHHMRASPFEKRDMEVLDSFFKEFDI
;
A
#
# COMPACT_ATOMS: atom_id res chain seq x y z
N MET A 1 2.38 -22.88 -19.82
CA MET A 1 3.55 -22.35 -19.08
C MET A 1 3.50 -22.92 -17.68
N GLN A 2 4.59 -23.52 -17.22
CA GLN A 2 4.69 -24.02 -15.85
C GLN A 2 4.89 -22.81 -14.94
N SER A 3 4.03 -22.64 -13.93
CA SER A 3 4.14 -21.50 -13.00
C SER A 3 5.42 -21.64 -12.19
N LEU A 4 6.28 -20.62 -12.20
CA LEU A 4 7.46 -20.56 -11.35
C LEU A 4 7.04 -20.68 -9.87
N SER A 5 7.76 -21.52 -9.12
CA SER A 5 7.59 -21.60 -7.67
C SER A 5 8.16 -20.34 -6.99
N ASP A 6 7.65 -20.00 -5.82
CA ASP A 6 8.15 -18.87 -5.03
C ASP A 6 9.67 -18.97 -4.80
N LYS A 7 10.20 -20.18 -4.58
CA LYS A 7 11.64 -20.42 -4.42
C LYS A 7 12.44 -20.05 -5.67
N GLU A 8 11.93 -20.41 -6.85
CA GLU A 8 12.59 -20.06 -8.12
C GLU A 8 12.56 -18.55 -8.36
N ILE A 9 11.44 -17.89 -8.06
CA ILE A 9 11.29 -16.44 -8.16
C ILE A 9 12.34 -15.75 -7.27
N ILE A 10 12.44 -16.16 -5.99
CA ILE A 10 13.41 -15.60 -5.04
C ILE A 10 14.84 -15.81 -5.53
N LYS A 11 15.17 -17.02 -6.03
CA LYS A 11 16.49 -17.32 -6.57
C LYS A 11 16.84 -16.41 -7.75
N LYS A 12 15.92 -16.21 -8.70
CA LYS A 12 16.12 -15.31 -9.84
C LYS A 12 16.30 -13.86 -9.41
N PHE A 13 15.49 -13.38 -8.46
CA PHE A 13 15.67 -12.04 -7.88
C PHE A 13 17.00 -11.88 -7.14
N LYS A 14 17.47 -12.91 -6.43
CA LYS A 14 18.79 -12.88 -5.78
C LYS A 14 19.91 -12.73 -6.81
N THR A 15 19.84 -13.45 -7.93
CA THR A 15 20.77 -13.30 -9.06
C THR A 15 20.72 -11.89 -9.64
N TYR A 16 19.53 -11.36 -9.91
CA TYR A 16 19.34 -9.99 -10.41
C TYR A 16 19.95 -8.96 -9.47
N CYS A 17 19.59 -9.01 -8.17
CA CYS A 17 20.07 -8.06 -7.17
C CYS A 17 21.60 -8.11 -7.04
N SER A 18 22.20 -9.30 -7.14
CA SER A 18 23.66 -9.43 -7.15
C SER A 18 24.31 -8.77 -8.37
N LYS A 19 23.75 -8.95 -9.58
CA LYS A 19 24.23 -8.30 -10.81
C LYS A 19 24.11 -6.78 -10.73
N GLU A 20 23.04 -6.29 -10.10
CA GLU A 20 22.70 -4.87 -10.03
C GLU A 20 23.18 -4.17 -8.75
N HIS A 21 23.95 -4.87 -7.91
CA HIS A 21 24.45 -4.38 -6.63
C HIS A 21 23.35 -3.87 -5.68
N ILE A 22 22.18 -4.50 -5.70
CA ILE A 22 21.06 -4.21 -4.80
C ILE A 22 21.26 -4.99 -3.50
N ASN A 23 21.14 -4.30 -2.35
CA ASN A 23 21.26 -4.94 -1.05
C ASN A 23 20.10 -5.93 -0.82
N THR A 24 20.44 -7.18 -0.56
CA THR A 24 19.50 -8.28 -0.29
C THR A 24 19.44 -8.66 1.19
N SER A 25 20.00 -7.85 2.09
CA SER A 25 19.84 -8.03 3.54
C SER A 25 18.40 -7.69 3.93
N ASN A 26 17.80 -8.49 4.82
CA ASN A 26 16.44 -8.29 5.30
C ASN A 26 15.36 -8.41 4.20
N ILE A 27 14.52 -7.38 4.07
CA ILE A 27 13.38 -7.35 3.15
C ILE A 27 13.69 -6.41 1.98
N LEU A 28 13.42 -6.90 0.77
CA LEU A 28 13.37 -6.10 -0.45
C LEU A 28 11.92 -5.96 -0.87
N ALA A 29 11.48 -4.74 -1.13
CA ALA A 29 10.22 -4.50 -1.77
C ALA A 29 10.46 -3.88 -3.15
N ILE A 30 10.06 -4.58 -4.20
CA ILE A 30 10.44 -4.27 -5.59
C ILE A 30 9.22 -4.33 -6.49
N THR A 31 9.14 -3.36 -7.40
CA THR A 31 8.13 -3.30 -8.45
C THR A 31 8.83 -3.13 -9.80
N ILE A 32 8.49 -3.99 -10.74
CA ILE A 32 8.95 -3.97 -12.13
C ILE A 32 7.77 -3.62 -13.01
N GLN A 33 7.90 -2.57 -13.80
CA GLN A 33 6.86 -2.10 -14.69
C GLN A 33 7.39 -2.03 -16.12
N LEU A 34 6.58 -2.48 -17.08
CA LEU A 34 6.89 -2.31 -18.49
C LEU A 34 6.78 -0.82 -18.86
N ASN A 35 7.80 -0.29 -19.53
CA ASN A 35 7.85 1.12 -19.90
C ASN A 35 6.59 1.54 -20.66
N ARG A 36 6.00 2.67 -20.26
CA ARG A 36 4.78 3.25 -20.85
C ARG A 36 3.54 2.33 -20.79
N SER A 37 3.47 1.43 -19.80
CA SER A 37 2.34 0.51 -19.58
C SER A 37 1.89 0.51 -18.12
N THR A 38 0.65 0.08 -17.84
CA THR A 38 0.17 -0.26 -16.48
C THR A 38 0.53 -1.68 -16.04
N LYS A 39 1.05 -2.49 -16.96
CA LYS A 39 1.51 -3.84 -16.67
C LYS A 39 2.73 -3.77 -15.76
N CYS A 40 2.60 -4.34 -14.56
CA CYS A 40 3.66 -4.39 -13.58
C CYS A 40 3.53 -5.63 -12.70
N THR A 41 4.66 -6.07 -12.17
CA THR A 41 4.75 -7.12 -11.17
C THR A 41 5.53 -6.59 -9.97
N SER A 42 5.10 -6.95 -8.78
CA SER A 42 5.58 -6.39 -7.53
C SER A 42 5.67 -7.47 -6.47
N PHE A 43 6.80 -7.48 -5.76
CA PHE A 43 7.15 -8.48 -4.77
C PHE A 43 7.67 -7.83 -3.50
N ILE A 44 7.42 -8.51 -2.40
CA ILE A 44 8.01 -8.22 -1.10
C ILE A 44 8.74 -9.50 -0.71
N ILE A 45 10.07 -9.44 -0.74
CA ILE A 45 10.94 -10.59 -0.65
C ILE A 45 11.69 -10.51 0.67
N ASP A 46 11.46 -11.48 1.54
CA ASP A 46 12.32 -11.71 2.69
C ASP A 46 13.44 -12.68 2.27
N PHE A 47 14.63 -12.13 2.04
CA PHE A 47 15.76 -12.92 1.56
C PHE A 47 16.39 -13.80 2.64
N ASP A 48 16.34 -13.40 3.92
CA ASP A 48 16.94 -14.23 4.97
C ASP A 48 16.03 -15.41 5.34
N ASN A 49 14.70 -15.24 5.20
CA ASN A 49 13.74 -16.32 5.42
C ASN A 49 13.33 -17.06 4.13
N GLU A 50 13.84 -16.65 2.98
CA GLU A 50 13.50 -17.18 1.65
C GLU A 50 11.98 -17.25 1.39
N LYS A 51 11.27 -16.16 1.67
CA LYS A 51 9.80 -16.07 1.52
C LYS A 51 9.35 -14.86 0.71
N LEU A 52 8.25 -15.03 -0.01
CA LEU A 52 7.47 -13.91 -0.55
C LEU A 52 6.42 -13.50 0.47
N LEU A 53 6.43 -12.25 0.89
CA LEU A 53 5.48 -11.66 1.81
C LEU A 53 4.30 -11.05 1.03
N LYS A 54 3.10 -11.13 1.61
CA LYS A 54 1.90 -10.53 1.02
C LYS A 54 1.85 -9.01 1.14
N ALA A 55 2.45 -8.47 2.20
CA ALA A 55 2.46 -7.05 2.47
C ALA A 55 3.69 -6.68 3.30
N TYR A 56 4.11 -5.42 3.19
CA TYR A 56 5.05 -4.79 4.10
C TYR A 56 4.23 -3.86 5.00
N THR A 57 4.31 -4.07 6.30
CA THR A 57 3.38 -3.52 7.29
C THR A 57 3.95 -2.35 8.09
N LEU A 58 5.24 -2.03 7.93
CA LEU A 58 5.85 -0.85 8.53
C LEU A 58 5.72 0.36 7.61
N GLU A 59 5.50 1.53 8.19
CA GLU A 59 5.70 2.78 7.47
C GLU A 59 7.17 2.90 7.11
N ASN A 60 7.42 3.02 5.81
CA ASN A 60 8.77 3.19 5.28
C ASN A 60 8.92 4.65 4.85
N ASP A 61 9.75 5.40 5.57
CA ASP A 61 10.22 6.74 5.21
C ASP A 61 11.45 6.68 4.27
N GLY A 62 11.96 5.47 4.01
CA GLY A 62 13.08 5.22 3.13
C GLY A 62 12.82 5.70 1.72
N LYS A 63 13.82 6.38 1.14
CA LYS A 63 13.78 6.87 -0.24
C LYS A 63 13.62 5.70 -1.21
N THR A 64 12.58 5.75 -2.05
CA THR A 64 12.44 4.83 -3.19
C THR A 64 13.62 5.02 -4.15
N VAL A 65 14.21 3.92 -4.60
CA VAL A 65 15.21 3.94 -5.66
C VAL A 65 14.53 3.55 -6.96
N ASP A 66 14.60 4.43 -7.96
CA ASP A 66 14.05 4.22 -9.30
C ASP A 66 15.20 3.99 -10.29
N LYS A 67 15.06 2.96 -11.13
CA LYS A 67 16.01 2.61 -12.19
C LYS A 67 15.27 2.30 -13.49
N TYR A 68 15.83 2.74 -14.60
CA TYR A 68 15.37 2.34 -15.93
C TYR A 68 16.40 1.39 -16.51
N ALA A 69 15.95 0.21 -16.92
CA ALA A 69 16.81 -0.81 -17.50
C ALA A 69 16.04 -1.54 -18.62
N GLY A 70 16.53 -1.37 -19.84
CA GLY A 70 15.92 -1.92 -21.04
C GLY A 70 14.45 -1.54 -21.19
N SER A 71 13.58 -2.53 -21.28
CA SER A 71 12.13 -2.36 -21.45
C SER A 71 11.39 -1.98 -20.16
N PHE A 72 12.09 -1.90 -19.03
CA PHE A 72 11.47 -1.80 -17.71
C PHE A 72 11.89 -0.57 -16.92
N SER A 73 10.96 -0.09 -16.10
CA SER A 73 11.24 0.76 -14.95
C SER A 73 11.12 -0.10 -13.69
N ILE A 74 12.18 -0.13 -12.89
CA ILE A 74 12.26 -0.86 -11.62
C ILE A 74 12.30 0.16 -10.49
N SER A 75 11.38 0.06 -9.54
CA SER A 75 11.39 0.85 -8.31
C SER A 75 11.48 -0.09 -7.13
N TYR A 76 12.33 0.22 -6.16
CA TYR A 76 12.53 -0.65 -5.01
C TYR A 76 12.94 0.09 -3.74
N HIS A 77 12.71 -0.60 -2.62
CA HIS A 77 13.25 -0.29 -1.31
C HIS A 77 14.01 -1.51 -0.80
N ALA A 78 15.30 -1.34 -0.57
CA ALA A 78 16.19 -2.41 -0.09
C ALA A 78 16.47 -2.24 1.41
N ASN A 79 16.84 -3.33 2.07
CA ASN A 79 17.19 -3.35 3.49
C ASN A 79 16.07 -2.81 4.40
N LEU A 80 14.82 -3.16 4.08
CA LEU A 80 13.68 -2.80 4.89
C LEU A 80 13.74 -3.56 6.23
N PRO A 81 13.50 -2.87 7.37
CA PRO A 81 13.50 -3.52 8.67
C PRO A 81 12.38 -4.56 8.76
N ARG A 82 12.64 -5.62 9.52
CA ARG A 82 11.59 -6.55 9.97
C ARG A 82 10.83 -5.93 11.13
N LEU A 83 9.54 -6.23 11.21
CA LEU A 83 8.86 -6.15 12.51
C LEU A 83 9.46 -7.22 13.40
N ASP A 84 9.94 -6.81 14.58
CA ASP A 84 10.00 -7.72 15.70
C ASP A 84 8.55 -8.13 16.00
N GLU A 85 8.22 -9.41 15.79
CA GLU A 85 6.88 -9.96 16.02
C GLU A 85 6.42 -9.86 17.49
N SER A 86 7.24 -9.28 18.38
CA SER A 86 6.94 -9.03 19.78
C SER A 86 6.02 -7.83 20.05
N ALA A 87 5.63 -7.06 19.04
CA ALA A 87 4.59 -6.04 19.19
C ALA A 87 3.24 -6.60 18.67
N PRO A 88 2.25 -6.85 19.54
CA PRO A 88 0.94 -7.23 19.06
C PRO A 88 0.40 -6.08 18.22
N ALA A 89 0.04 -6.35 16.97
CA ALA A 89 -0.91 -5.50 16.26
C ALA A 89 -2.14 -5.43 17.17
N GLN A 90 -2.40 -4.26 17.76
CA GLN A 90 -3.65 -4.02 18.46
C GLN A 90 -4.74 -3.92 17.41
N VAL A 91 -5.21 -5.09 16.98
CA VAL A 91 -6.46 -5.23 16.27
C VAL A 91 -7.54 -5.03 17.33
N ASP A 92 -7.99 -3.78 17.49
CA ASP A 92 -9.25 -3.54 18.17
C ASP A 92 -10.33 -4.36 17.48
N ALA A 93 -11.22 -4.93 18.28
CA ALA A 93 -12.23 -5.87 17.82
C ALA A 93 -12.99 -5.34 16.58
N PRO A 94 -13.26 -6.20 15.57
CA PRO A 94 -14.06 -5.83 14.41
C PRO A 94 -15.43 -5.32 14.87
N GLY A 95 -15.77 -4.08 14.45
CA GLY A 95 -17.03 -3.42 14.83
C GLY A 95 -16.90 -2.06 15.53
N SER A 96 -15.69 -1.51 15.64
CA SER A 96 -15.50 -0.16 16.20
C SER A 96 -15.62 0.93 15.11
N ALA A 97 -16.16 2.09 15.48
CA ALA A 97 -16.28 3.23 14.58
C ALA A 97 -14.92 3.65 13.99
N PRO A 98 -14.88 4.26 12.78
CA PRO A 98 -13.63 4.68 12.15
C PRO A 98 -12.87 5.73 12.96
N PHE A 99 -13.56 6.45 13.84
CA PHE A 99 -13.01 7.51 14.68
C PHE A 99 -13.38 7.30 16.14
N CYS A 100 -12.59 7.87 17.05
CA CYS A 100 -12.85 7.84 18.48
C CYS A 100 -14.14 8.56 18.90
N CYS A 101 -14.56 9.61 18.17
CA CYS A 101 -15.80 10.35 18.38
C CYS A 101 -16.12 11.26 17.19
N HIS A 102 -17.21 12.02 17.27
CA HIS A 102 -17.64 12.97 16.23
C HIS A 102 -16.98 14.36 16.33
N ASN A 103 -16.23 14.66 17.40
CA ASN A 103 -15.53 15.94 17.56
C ASN A 103 -14.22 15.96 16.75
N LEU A 104 -14.35 15.94 15.43
CA LEU A 104 -13.24 15.97 14.49
C LEU A 104 -13.15 17.35 13.84
N VAL A 105 -11.96 17.92 13.84
CA VAL A 105 -11.65 19.19 13.16
C VAL A 105 -10.71 18.92 11.98
N PRO A 106 -10.93 19.53 10.81
CA PRO A 106 -10.01 19.41 9.68
C PRO A 106 -8.61 19.90 10.07
N PHE A 107 -7.58 19.09 9.79
CA PHE A 107 -6.19 19.50 9.96
C PHE A 107 -5.65 20.05 8.65
N LYS A 108 -5.42 21.37 8.61
CA LYS A 108 -5.05 22.14 7.41
C LYS A 108 -6.06 21.91 6.28
N PRO A 109 -7.09 22.76 6.14
CA PRO A 109 -8.18 22.51 5.19
C PRO A 109 -7.66 22.46 3.75
N THR A 110 -7.49 21.25 3.24
CA THR A 110 -7.25 20.98 1.82
C THR A 110 -8.60 20.70 1.17
N ARG A 111 -9.08 21.61 0.31
CA ARG A 111 -10.23 21.31 -0.55
C ARG A 111 -9.81 20.25 -1.55
N THR A 112 -10.56 19.15 -1.60
CA THR A 112 -10.34 18.09 -2.58
C THR A 112 -11.57 17.97 -3.47
N ALA A 113 -11.41 17.42 -4.67
CA ALA A 113 -12.53 17.19 -5.59
C ALA A 113 -13.61 16.22 -5.05
N ARG A 114 -13.36 15.57 -3.90
CA ARG A 114 -14.21 14.53 -3.31
C ARG A 114 -14.64 14.85 -1.88
N ASP A 115 -14.77 16.14 -1.55
CA ASP A 115 -15.14 16.58 -0.21
C ASP A 115 -16.44 15.96 0.31
N SER A 116 -17.43 15.72 -0.56
CA SER A 116 -18.68 15.02 -0.21
C SER A 116 -18.44 13.57 0.25
N VAL A 117 -17.54 12.85 -0.41
CA VAL A 117 -17.19 11.45 -0.07
C VAL A 117 -16.57 11.38 1.33
N PHE A 118 -15.73 12.35 1.70
CA PHE A 118 -15.19 12.42 3.06
C PHE A 118 -16.26 12.82 4.10
N ALA A 119 -17.18 13.72 3.75
CA ALA A 119 -18.29 14.12 4.63
C ALA A 119 -19.25 12.95 4.92
N ASP A 120 -19.46 12.11 3.92
CA ASP A 120 -20.25 10.88 4.01
C ASP A 120 -19.65 9.88 5.00
N LEU A 121 -18.32 9.69 4.99
CA LEU A 121 -17.64 8.89 6.02
C LEU A 121 -17.80 9.47 7.43
N LEU A 122 -17.69 10.79 7.59
CA LEU A 122 -17.81 11.46 8.90
C LEU A 122 -19.22 11.36 9.48
N SER A 123 -20.23 11.48 8.62
CA SER A 123 -21.64 11.44 9.00
C SER A 123 -22.22 10.02 9.03
N GLY A 124 -21.48 9.04 8.50
CA GLY A 124 -21.98 7.68 8.26
C GLY A 124 -23.11 7.61 7.22
N GLN A 125 -23.28 8.64 6.40
CA GLN A 125 -24.29 8.71 5.36
C GLN A 125 -23.69 8.44 3.97
N GLY A 126 -24.54 8.03 3.02
CA GLY A 126 -24.15 7.91 1.61
C GLY A 126 -24.01 6.46 1.15
N ASN A 127 -23.61 6.29 -0.11
CA ASN A 127 -23.46 4.97 -0.71
C ASN A 127 -22.35 5.00 -1.77
N HIS A 128 -21.16 4.53 -1.38
CA HIS A 128 -19.96 4.53 -2.21
C HIS A 128 -19.40 3.11 -2.33
N PRO A 129 -20.09 2.20 -3.05
CA PRO A 129 -19.68 0.79 -3.14
C PRO A 129 -18.27 0.60 -3.72
N ASP A 130 -17.87 1.56 -4.56
CA ASP A 130 -16.60 1.54 -5.30
C ASP A 130 -15.47 2.30 -4.61
N ILE A 131 -15.70 2.82 -3.40
CA ILE A 131 -14.71 3.57 -2.63
C ILE A 131 -14.37 2.81 -1.37
N VAL A 132 -13.08 2.71 -1.09
CA VAL A 132 -12.53 2.24 0.17
C VAL A 132 -11.82 3.40 0.85
N TYR A 133 -12.08 3.58 2.13
CA TYR A 133 -11.43 4.57 2.98
C TYR A 133 -10.35 3.87 3.80
N GLU A 134 -9.10 4.23 3.60
CA GLU A 134 -8.02 3.86 4.52
C GLU A 134 -7.93 4.94 5.60
N VAL A 135 -8.20 4.55 6.84
CA VAL A 135 -8.16 5.44 8.01
C VAL A 135 -6.95 5.07 8.86
N LYS A 136 -5.97 5.95 8.88
CA LYS A 136 -4.76 5.87 9.71
C LYS A 136 -4.97 6.71 10.95
N ALA A 137 -5.03 6.09 12.12
CA ALA A 137 -5.16 6.77 13.40
C ALA A 137 -3.80 6.82 14.09
N GLN A 138 -3.41 7.98 14.61
CA GLN A 138 -2.19 8.19 15.37
C GLN A 138 -2.46 9.06 16.60
N VAL A 139 -1.56 9.02 17.58
CA VAL A 139 -1.50 10.06 18.61
C VAL A 139 -1.11 11.39 17.93
N ASP A 140 -1.70 12.52 18.30
CA ASP A 140 -1.31 13.80 17.67
C ASP A 140 0.18 14.08 17.89
N ASN A 141 0.94 14.24 16.80
CA ASN A 141 2.41 14.31 16.78
C ASN A 141 3.11 13.11 17.47
N GLY A 142 2.50 11.94 17.46
CA GLY A 142 3.02 10.73 18.11
C GLY A 142 2.90 9.48 17.24
N PRO A 143 3.05 8.28 17.84
CA PRO A 143 3.08 7.04 17.09
C PRO A 143 1.73 6.69 16.44
N MET A 144 1.81 5.90 15.38
CA MET A 144 0.65 5.26 14.74
C MET A 144 -0.04 4.31 15.73
N ILE A 145 -1.36 4.36 15.75
CA ILE A 145 -2.22 3.51 16.58
C ILE A 145 -2.80 2.38 15.73
N SER A 146 -3.36 2.71 14.57
CA SER A 146 -4.03 1.72 13.72
C SER A 146 -4.12 2.18 12.27
N THR A 147 -4.12 1.23 11.34
CA THR A 147 -4.56 1.44 9.95
C THR A 147 -5.73 0.50 9.69
N ARG A 148 -6.89 1.06 9.32
CA ARG A 148 -8.14 0.30 9.12
C ARG A 148 -8.83 0.71 7.84
N TYR A 149 -9.63 -0.19 7.26
CA TYR A 149 -10.27 0.02 5.96
C TYR A 149 -11.78 -0.02 6.09
N PHE A 150 -12.47 0.94 5.49
CA PHE A 150 -13.92 1.07 5.59
C PHE A 150 -14.57 1.24 4.22
N LYS A 151 -15.84 0.84 4.13
CA LYS A 151 -16.77 1.24 3.08
C LYS A 151 -18.01 1.90 3.69
N VAL A 152 -18.57 2.86 2.95
CA VAL A 152 -19.88 3.43 3.27
C VAL A 152 -20.89 2.83 2.31
N LEU A 153 -21.74 1.92 2.81
CA LEU A 153 -22.73 1.19 2.03
C LEU A 153 -24.12 1.46 2.61
N SER A 154 -25.02 2.01 1.80
CA SER A 154 -26.41 2.28 2.23
C SER A 154 -26.52 2.99 3.59
N SER A 155 -25.75 4.07 3.75
CA SER A 155 -25.63 4.86 5.00
C SER A 155 -25.22 4.04 6.22
N LYS A 156 -24.36 3.04 6.01
CA LYS A 156 -23.69 2.29 7.08
C LYS A 156 -22.20 2.21 6.77
N ILE A 157 -21.39 2.50 7.79
CA ILE A 157 -19.95 2.30 7.73
C ILE A 157 -19.68 0.83 8.08
N LYS A 158 -19.00 0.13 7.16
CA LYS A 158 -18.57 -1.24 7.37
C LYS A 158 -17.05 -1.30 7.29
N GLU A 159 -16.42 -1.80 8.35
CA GLU A 159 -15.01 -2.16 8.31
C GLU A 159 -14.83 -3.39 7.40
N ILE A 160 -13.77 -3.36 6.61
CA ILE A 160 -13.42 -4.42 5.67
C ILE A 160 -11.93 -4.74 5.83
N ASP A 161 -11.55 -5.94 5.42
CA ASP A 161 -10.13 -6.23 5.19
C ASP A 161 -9.62 -5.41 4.00
N ARG A 162 -8.31 -5.18 3.97
CA ARG A 162 -7.67 -4.58 2.80
C ARG A 162 -7.87 -5.50 1.61
N ASP A 163 -8.66 -5.07 0.64
CA ASP A 163 -8.77 -5.74 -0.65
C ASP A 163 -7.55 -5.41 -1.52
N ASN A 164 -6.88 -6.45 -2.02
CA ASN A 164 -5.71 -6.33 -2.89
C ASN A 164 -6.03 -5.66 -4.24
N ASN A 165 -7.31 -5.52 -4.61
CA ASN A 165 -7.76 -4.95 -5.88
C ASN A 165 -8.16 -3.46 -5.79
N THR A 166 -7.57 -2.70 -4.86
CA THR A 166 -7.94 -1.29 -4.63
C THR A 166 -6.87 -0.32 -5.17
N ASN A 167 -7.26 0.56 -6.09
CA ASN A 167 -6.38 1.57 -6.69
C ASN A 167 -6.43 2.87 -5.89
N LYS A 168 -5.29 3.36 -5.42
CA LYS A 168 -5.24 4.62 -4.65
C LYS A 168 -5.74 5.79 -5.52
N ILE A 169 -6.74 6.48 -5.02
CA ILE A 169 -7.18 7.77 -5.54
C ILE A 169 -6.30 8.81 -4.87
N HIS A 170 -5.68 9.72 -5.65
CA HIS A 170 -4.89 10.83 -5.09
C HIS A 170 -5.79 11.90 -4.46
N SER A 171 -6.60 11.52 -3.48
CA SER A 171 -7.45 12.37 -2.67
C SER A 171 -7.35 11.88 -1.24
N PHE A 172 -6.95 12.77 -0.35
CA PHE A 172 -6.76 12.50 1.06
C PHE A 172 -7.26 13.65 1.91
N LYS A 173 -7.62 13.37 3.16
CA LYS A 173 -7.92 14.39 4.17
C LYS A 173 -7.34 14.02 5.52
N ASN A 174 -6.97 15.04 6.27
CA ASN A 174 -6.47 14.88 7.63
C ASN A 174 -7.43 15.53 8.61
N TYR A 175 -7.65 14.87 9.75
CA TYR A 175 -8.49 15.36 10.83
C TYR A 175 -7.77 15.23 12.17
N LYS A 176 -8.12 16.08 13.11
CA LYS A 176 -7.71 15.98 14.52
C LYS A 176 -8.93 15.77 15.38
N CYS A 177 -8.81 14.96 16.42
CA CYS A 177 -9.73 14.95 17.55
C CYS A 177 -9.01 15.55 18.77
N PRO A 178 -9.28 16.83 19.10
CA PRO A 178 -8.66 17.46 20.27
C PRO A 178 -9.09 16.79 21.57
N THR A 179 -10.31 16.23 21.64
CA THR A 179 -10.83 15.57 22.86
C THR A 179 -9.99 14.36 23.27
N HIS A 180 -9.51 13.57 22.31
CA HIS A 180 -8.83 12.30 22.57
C HIS A 180 -7.34 12.30 22.19
N ASN A 181 -6.79 13.47 21.87
CA ASN A 181 -5.42 13.64 21.37
C ASN A 181 -5.10 12.68 20.20
N ARG A 182 -6.00 12.66 19.20
CA ARG A 182 -5.87 11.79 18.01
C ARG A 182 -5.70 12.62 16.75
N PHE A 183 -4.94 12.07 15.81
CA PHE A 183 -4.88 12.54 14.44
C PHE A 183 -5.28 11.39 13.52
N TYR A 184 -6.00 11.73 12.45
CA TYR A 184 -6.49 10.79 11.45
C TYR A 184 -6.05 11.23 10.06
N GLY A 185 -5.34 10.37 9.34
CA GLY A 185 -5.13 10.47 7.91
C GLY A 185 -6.13 9.58 7.18
N ILE A 186 -6.85 10.12 6.20
CA ILE A 186 -7.84 9.39 5.41
C ILE A 186 -7.43 9.44 3.95
N ASP A 187 -7.07 8.28 3.40
CA ASP A 187 -6.79 8.08 1.99
C ASP A 187 -7.99 7.38 1.31
N LEU A 188 -8.26 7.72 0.05
CA LEU A 188 -9.29 7.04 -0.75
C LEU A 188 -8.67 6.04 -1.72
N TYR A 189 -9.31 4.89 -1.87
CA TYR A 189 -9.02 3.92 -2.91
C TYR A 189 -10.30 3.59 -3.69
N SER A 190 -10.16 3.20 -4.96
CA SER A 190 -11.27 2.74 -5.79
C SER A 190 -11.12 1.28 -6.13
N THR A 191 -12.23 0.53 -6.11
CA THR A 191 -12.30 -0.81 -6.69
C THR A 191 -12.52 -0.78 -8.20
N ARG A 192 -12.78 0.40 -8.79
CA ARG A 192 -12.77 0.55 -10.25
C ARG A 192 -11.34 0.60 -10.76
N GLU A 193 -11.13 0.07 -11.95
CA GLU A 193 -9.89 0.24 -12.68
C GLU A 193 -9.70 1.73 -13.00
N GLY A 194 -8.83 2.38 -12.22
CA GLY A 194 -8.42 3.76 -12.45
C GLY A 194 -7.00 3.73 -12.98
N SER A 195 -6.79 4.14 -14.23
CA SER A 195 -5.45 4.20 -14.81
C SER A 195 -4.87 5.61 -14.60
N ASN A 196 -4.02 5.77 -13.59
CA ASN A 196 -3.23 6.99 -13.43
C ASN A 196 -1.78 6.75 -13.87
N TYR A 197 -1.60 6.52 -15.18
CA TYR A 197 -0.31 6.19 -15.80
C TYR A 197 0.81 7.19 -15.47
N HIS A 198 0.48 8.46 -15.23
CA HIS A 198 1.46 9.53 -15.04
C HIS A 198 1.92 9.75 -13.59
N HIS A 199 1.20 9.19 -12.61
CA HIS A 199 1.52 9.36 -11.19
C HIS A 199 1.63 8.03 -10.43
N MET A 200 1.58 6.89 -11.13
CA MET A 200 1.82 5.59 -10.53
C MET A 200 3.28 5.52 -10.12
N ARG A 201 3.57 5.93 -8.89
CA ARG A 201 4.81 5.54 -8.23
C ARG A 201 4.69 4.05 -7.99
N ALA A 202 5.70 3.32 -8.44
CA ALA A 202 5.85 1.90 -8.18
C ALA A 202 6.13 1.75 -6.67
N SER A 203 5.04 1.75 -5.92
CA SER A 203 5.02 1.51 -4.49
C SER A 203 5.01 0.00 -4.28
N PRO A 204 5.73 -0.53 -3.29
CA PRO A 204 5.72 -1.95 -3.02
C PRO A 204 4.34 -2.38 -2.49
N PHE A 205 3.56 -3.02 -3.35
CA PHE A 205 2.34 -3.75 -3.01
C PHE A 205 2.40 -5.12 -3.68
N GLU A 206 1.71 -6.15 -3.19
CA GLU A 206 1.66 -7.42 -3.89
C GLU A 206 0.77 -7.29 -5.14
N LYS A 207 1.37 -7.37 -6.32
CA LYS A 207 0.66 -7.49 -7.61
C LYS A 207 1.49 -8.39 -8.51
N ARG A 208 0.96 -9.55 -8.90
CA ARG A 208 1.70 -10.54 -9.68
C ARG A 208 1.20 -10.59 -11.12
N ASP A 209 1.85 -9.84 -12.00
CA ASP A 209 1.71 -10.02 -13.45
C ASP A 209 2.84 -10.94 -13.93
N MET A 210 2.52 -12.21 -14.18
CA MET A 210 3.52 -13.22 -14.53
C MET A 210 4.07 -13.02 -15.95
N GLU A 211 3.33 -12.40 -16.87
CA GLU A 211 3.84 -12.08 -18.21
C GLU A 211 4.95 -11.03 -18.14
N VAL A 212 4.76 -10.02 -17.28
CA VAL A 212 5.79 -9.00 -17.02
C VAL A 212 7.01 -9.64 -16.36
N LEU A 213 6.80 -10.52 -15.38
CA LEU A 213 7.90 -11.20 -14.68
C LEU A 213 8.72 -12.07 -15.63
N ASP A 214 8.06 -12.88 -16.45
CA ASP A 214 8.72 -13.78 -17.41
C ASP A 214 9.49 -12.99 -18.47
N SER A 215 8.91 -11.89 -18.96
CA SER A 215 9.56 -10.98 -19.91
C SER A 215 10.80 -10.33 -19.30
N PHE A 216 10.70 -9.89 -18.04
CA PHE A 216 11.81 -9.30 -17.30
C PHE A 216 12.94 -10.33 -17.10
N PHE A 217 12.63 -11.52 -16.59
CA PHE A 217 13.63 -12.56 -16.39
C PHE A 217 14.33 -12.99 -17.68
N LYS A 218 13.58 -13.06 -18.78
CA LYS A 218 14.15 -13.32 -20.10
C LYS A 218 15.09 -12.22 -20.58
N GLU A 219 14.74 -10.95 -20.40
CA GLU A 219 15.56 -9.81 -20.86
C GLU A 219 16.89 -9.69 -20.10
N PHE A 220 16.91 -10.04 -18.81
CA PHE A 220 18.12 -9.97 -17.97
C PHE A 220 18.89 -11.29 -17.86
N ASP A 221 18.48 -12.31 -18.63
CA ASP A 221 19.05 -13.66 -18.64
C ASP A 221 19.21 -14.22 -17.21
N ILE A 222 18.08 -14.30 -16.50
CA ILE A 222 17.97 -14.79 -15.11
C ILE A 222 16.87 -15.81 -14.95
#